data_AF-A0A0B8WFB5-F1
#
_entry.id   AF-A0A0B8WFB5-F1
#
_cell.length_a   1.000
_cell.length_b   1.000
_cell.length_c   1.000
_cell.angle_alpha   90.00
_cell.angle_beta   90.00
_cell.angle_gamma   90.00
#
_symmetry.space_group_name_H-M   'P 1'
#
loop_
_entity.id
_entity.type
_entity.pdbx_description
1 polymer ?
#
loop_
_entity_poly.entity_id
_entity_poly.type
_entity_poly.pdbx_seq_one_letter_code
_entity_poly.pdbx_strand_id
1 'polypeptide(L)'
;MTKFKSRRLCSAVLSVLIATSPVISQAQAQSVQTQSANAAAVGTEKSQLKVGQRYFISADNLNVRSSNATSGNNIVGKLNTNDEVEIYDLLNEATPLVQVKIIKSATVKADVAPELFVSKDYLSEKQLLTAASKYFVVQNVATEITRVYERCTETPSCPHKLVLETEMVVGRPEEGTKQDPHAFKTWLGHAKISEWIKFYQDGQAHYPHWYRAGQDLKTIPKAITDGVSKLVNSRKWMVDDGRGGTTIYGAFGWYAAKVSPADEINGMNYQWLHGTIGWGRDGSESIELTRGFLMNLFSNPGSAGCTRLENRAIAYLRSFLPVGTDIYRIYARESTREKEVISGFFKKKVTPLPRYADKYENPGNWNYILLTDGAQQSGGLTADAKTIIDKAIPVVTNYNLIEAGNYQYDQYPNATALNYTRTAASGRSGDRYRIDSGKKEDAGKTNFRGYFLVDEGRLLDYSHPDSQSTKGVIKVSGLADFRNSVPEFLATTGAHNPPEIQYQAEQENGVGGR
;
A
#
# COMPACT_ATOMS: atom_id res chain seq x y z
N MET A 1 27.14 -56.42 17.60
CA MET A 1 28.22 -56.41 18.62
C MET A 1 29.00 -55.15 18.35
N THR A 2 29.03 -54.11 19.18
CA THR A 2 29.30 -54.00 20.62
C THR A 2 28.55 -52.79 21.22
N LYS A 3 28.25 -52.88 22.51
CA LYS A 3 27.39 -51.99 23.33
C LYS A 3 28.14 -50.75 23.85
N PHE A 4 27.35 -49.87 24.51
CA PHE A 4 27.63 -48.88 25.59
C PHE A 4 27.39 -47.42 25.15
N LYS A 5 26.77 -46.51 25.93
CA LYS A 5 25.98 -46.54 27.17
C LYS A 5 25.25 -45.18 27.29
N SER A 6 24.06 -45.17 27.88
CA SER A 6 23.27 -43.99 28.25
C SER A 6 23.90 -43.11 29.33
N ARG A 7 23.63 -41.79 29.33
CA ARG A 7 23.48 -40.99 30.56
C ARG A 7 22.38 -39.93 30.42
N ARG A 8 21.56 -39.84 31.48
CA ARG A 8 20.46 -38.89 31.70
C ARG A 8 20.95 -37.62 32.42
N LEU A 9 20.26 -36.52 32.11
CA LEU A 9 19.81 -35.37 32.93
C LEU A 9 20.49 -35.04 34.27
N CYS A 10 20.78 -33.75 34.47
CA CYS A 10 20.41 -33.02 35.69
C CYS A 10 20.15 -31.53 35.40
N SER A 11 19.02 -31.05 35.93
CA SER A 11 18.59 -29.65 36.01
C SER A 11 19.48 -28.84 36.95
N ALA A 12 19.75 -27.58 36.61
CA ALA A 12 20.28 -26.60 37.54
C ALA A 12 19.24 -25.50 37.80
N VAL A 13 18.83 -25.44 39.07
CA VAL A 13 17.98 -24.43 39.71
C VAL A 13 18.76 -23.11 39.78
N LEU A 14 18.19 -22.01 39.30
CA LEU A 14 18.77 -20.68 39.44
C LEU A 14 18.11 -19.95 40.62
N SER A 15 18.90 -19.74 41.66
CA SER A 15 18.51 -19.10 42.91
C SER A 15 18.41 -17.59 42.78
N VAL A 16 17.35 -17.05 43.39
CA VAL A 16 17.09 -15.62 43.62
C VAL A 16 18.07 -15.06 44.64
N LEU A 17 18.69 -13.92 44.35
CA LEU A 17 19.36 -13.07 45.34
C LEU A 17 18.89 -11.62 45.18
N ILE A 18 18.22 -11.16 46.23
CA ILE A 18 17.82 -9.78 46.47
C ILE A 18 18.99 -9.11 47.21
N ALA A 19 19.44 -7.95 46.73
CA ALA A 19 20.29 -7.04 47.51
C ALA A 19 19.82 -5.61 47.29
N THR A 20 19.59 -4.92 48.41
CA THR A 20 19.02 -3.58 48.56
C THR A 20 20.10 -2.50 48.70
N SER A 21 20.03 -1.47 47.83
CA SER A 21 20.21 -0.01 48.08
C SER A 21 21.58 0.55 48.54
N PRO A 22 21.84 1.88 48.49
CA PRO A 22 21.40 2.97 47.58
C PRO A 22 22.56 3.93 47.14
N VAL A 23 22.19 5.02 46.45
CA VAL A 23 22.82 6.37 46.42
C VAL A 23 23.44 6.86 45.09
N ILE A 24 22.61 7.65 44.39
CA ILE A 24 22.83 8.97 43.75
C ILE A 24 24.06 9.15 42.83
N SER A 25 23.78 9.27 41.53
CA SER A 25 24.30 10.40 40.74
C SER A 25 23.23 10.86 39.76
N GLN A 26 22.83 12.12 39.90
CA GLN A 26 21.92 12.83 39.02
C GLN A 26 22.61 13.09 37.68
N ALA A 27 22.09 12.47 36.62
CA ALA A 27 22.12 13.06 35.29
C ALA A 27 20.67 13.05 34.81
N GLN A 28 20.00 14.21 34.93
CA GLN A 28 18.71 14.44 34.29
C GLN A 28 18.93 14.46 32.77
N ALA A 29 18.95 13.29 32.15
CA ALA A 29 18.53 13.18 30.76
C ALA A 29 17.02 13.34 30.77
N GLN A 30 16.53 14.50 30.32
CA GLN A 30 15.13 14.68 29.97
C GLN A 30 14.78 13.62 28.93
N SER A 31 14.12 12.56 29.36
CA SER A 31 13.46 11.61 28.47
C SER A 31 12.32 12.36 27.80
N VAL A 32 12.58 12.89 26.60
CA VAL A 32 11.51 13.15 25.64
C VAL A 32 10.96 11.77 25.31
N GLN A 33 9.85 11.41 25.96
CA GLN A 33 9.03 10.29 25.54
C GLN A 33 8.52 10.63 24.14
N THR A 34 9.20 10.13 23.13
CA THR A 34 8.70 10.06 21.76
C THR A 34 7.58 9.01 21.75
N GLN A 35 6.38 9.41 22.21
CA GLN A 35 5.18 8.67 21.88
C GLN A 35 5.05 8.71 20.36
N SER A 36 5.14 7.54 19.72
CA SER A 36 4.71 7.38 18.34
C SER A 36 3.26 7.86 18.25
N ALA A 37 3.02 8.95 17.52
CA ALA A 37 1.68 9.47 17.31
C ALA A 37 0.89 8.53 16.39
N ASN A 38 0.39 7.43 16.97
CA ASN A 38 -0.90 6.90 16.55
C ASN A 38 -1.94 7.92 17.01
N ALA A 39 -2.94 8.25 16.18
CA ALA A 39 -4.05 9.15 16.49
C ALA A 39 -4.46 9.07 17.98
N ALA A 40 -3.95 10.00 18.78
CA ALA A 40 -4.22 10.03 20.20
C ALA A 40 -5.42 10.95 20.38
N ALA A 41 -6.51 10.41 20.94
CA ALA A 41 -7.51 11.25 21.55
C ALA A 41 -6.80 12.11 22.59
N VAL A 42 -6.84 13.43 22.43
CA VAL A 42 -6.22 14.40 23.35
C VAL A 42 -7.03 14.46 24.65
N GLY A 43 -8.27 13.94 24.64
CA GLY A 43 -9.11 13.82 25.83
C GLY A 43 -9.43 15.18 26.45
N THR A 44 -9.59 16.20 25.61
CA THR A 44 -9.76 17.59 26.06
C THR A 44 -11.18 17.78 26.62
N GLU A 45 -11.27 18.27 27.85
CA GLU A 45 -12.54 18.68 28.44
C GLU A 45 -13.09 19.91 27.70
N LYS A 46 -14.41 20.02 27.50
CA LYS A 46 -14.98 21.18 26.78
C LYS A 46 -14.65 22.50 27.46
N SER A 47 -14.50 22.50 28.78
CA SER A 47 -14.06 23.63 29.58
C SER A 47 -12.67 24.16 29.22
N GLN A 48 -11.84 23.36 28.55
CA GLN A 48 -10.51 23.75 28.07
C GLN A 48 -10.54 24.29 26.64
N LEU A 49 -11.65 24.11 25.94
CA LEU A 49 -11.84 24.61 24.57
C LEU A 49 -12.41 26.03 24.59
N LYS A 50 -12.00 26.86 23.62
CA LYS A 50 -12.47 28.24 23.51
C LYS A 50 -13.15 28.49 22.17
N VAL A 51 -14.35 29.06 22.22
CA VAL A 51 -15.04 29.56 21.03
C VAL A 51 -14.21 30.68 20.38
N GLY A 52 -14.09 30.64 19.05
CA GLY A 52 -13.28 31.56 18.25
C GLY A 52 -11.78 31.21 18.22
N GLN A 53 -11.33 30.19 18.95
CA GLN A 53 -9.95 29.72 18.89
C GLN A 53 -9.78 28.67 17.80
N ARG A 54 -8.58 28.68 17.19
CA ARG A 54 -8.17 27.70 16.18
C ARG A 54 -7.53 26.48 16.81
N TYR A 55 -7.86 25.33 16.26
CA TYR A 55 -7.38 24.02 16.66
C TYR A 55 -6.95 23.23 15.43
N PHE A 56 -6.02 22.32 15.66
CA PHE A 56 -5.54 21.36 14.69
C PHE A 56 -6.17 20.01 14.98
N ILE A 57 -6.53 19.27 13.93
CA ILE A 57 -7.04 17.91 14.08
C ILE A 57 -5.90 16.99 14.51
N SER A 58 -6.12 16.22 15.58
CA SER A 58 -5.14 15.29 16.15
C SER A 58 -5.25 13.86 15.62
N ALA A 59 -6.27 13.58 14.80
CA ALA A 59 -6.56 12.26 14.25
C ALA A 59 -6.34 12.21 12.73
N ASP A 60 -5.84 11.07 12.26
CA ASP A 60 -5.56 10.87 10.84
C ASP A 60 -6.82 10.93 9.97
N ASN A 61 -7.98 10.61 10.55
CA ASN A 61 -9.28 10.63 9.87
C ASN A 61 -10.39 10.99 10.87
N LEU A 62 -10.70 12.28 11.01
CA LEU A 62 -11.79 12.77 11.85
C LEU A 62 -13.04 13.03 11.02
N ASN A 63 -14.14 12.33 11.32
CA ASN A 63 -15.42 12.58 10.65
C ASN A 63 -15.91 14.01 10.89
N VAL A 64 -16.23 14.71 9.81
CA VAL A 64 -16.98 15.98 9.81
C VAL A 64 -18.43 15.68 9.55
N ARG A 65 -19.31 16.27 10.34
CA ARG A 65 -20.75 15.97 10.33
C ARG A 65 -21.56 17.22 10.04
N SER A 66 -22.69 17.08 9.35
CA SER A 66 -23.65 18.17 9.08
C SER A 66 -24.66 18.42 10.20
N SER A 67 -24.65 17.60 11.26
CA SER A 67 -25.47 17.79 12.45
C SER A 67 -24.75 17.26 13.69
N ASN A 68 -25.21 17.68 14.87
CA ASN A 68 -24.66 17.29 16.17
C ASN A 68 -24.99 15.84 16.61
N ALA A 69 -25.56 15.02 15.72
CA ALA A 69 -25.80 13.60 15.96
C ALA A 69 -24.57 12.73 15.59
N THR A 70 -24.40 11.58 16.23
CA THR A 70 -23.30 10.64 15.94
C THR A 70 -23.62 9.58 14.87
N SER A 71 -24.78 9.70 14.20
CA SER A 71 -25.25 8.79 13.14
C SER A 71 -24.30 8.73 11.94
N GLY A 72 -24.18 7.60 11.25
CA GLY A 72 -23.37 7.51 10.03
C GLY A 72 -23.86 8.40 8.88
N ASN A 73 -25.16 8.69 8.83
CA ASN A 73 -25.81 9.34 7.69
C ASN A 73 -25.54 10.85 7.58
N ASN A 74 -24.95 11.48 8.60
CA ASN A 74 -24.66 12.91 8.61
C ASN A 74 -23.17 13.22 8.37
N ILE A 75 -22.34 12.22 8.07
CA ILE A 75 -20.92 12.44 7.78
C ILE A 75 -20.80 13.05 6.39
N VAL A 76 -20.24 14.26 6.32
CA VAL A 76 -20.07 15.04 5.08
C VAL A 76 -18.62 15.09 4.59
N GLY A 77 -17.69 14.55 5.38
CA GLY A 77 -16.28 14.47 5.00
C GLY A 77 -15.42 13.95 6.15
N LYS A 78 -14.10 13.91 5.92
CA LYS A 78 -13.11 13.57 6.96
C LYS A 78 -11.94 14.55 6.90
N LEU A 79 -11.63 15.17 8.04
CA LEU A 79 -10.42 15.97 8.21
C LEU A 79 -9.25 15.07 8.57
N ASN A 80 -8.07 15.46 8.11
CA ASN A 80 -6.82 14.76 8.41
C ASN A 80 -6.06 15.43 9.55
N THR A 81 -5.06 14.73 10.08
CA THR A 81 -4.13 15.30 11.06
C THR A 81 -3.58 16.64 10.56
N ASN A 82 -3.60 17.65 11.43
CA ASN A 82 -3.18 19.04 11.17
C ASN A 82 -4.05 19.86 10.23
N ASP A 83 -5.20 19.37 9.79
CA ASP A 83 -6.25 20.26 9.27
C ASP A 83 -6.66 21.24 10.38
N GLU A 84 -6.97 22.47 9.98
CA GLU A 84 -7.22 23.60 10.88
C GLU A 84 -8.71 23.92 10.93
N VAL A 85 -9.25 23.99 12.14
CA VAL A 85 -10.64 24.34 12.40
C VAL A 85 -10.72 25.42 13.46
N GLU A 86 -11.76 26.25 13.39
CA GLU A 86 -12.10 27.22 14.43
C GLU A 86 -13.38 26.77 15.13
N ILE A 87 -13.39 26.75 16.46
CA ILE A 87 -14.59 26.37 17.21
C ILE A 87 -15.59 27.52 17.16
N TYR A 88 -16.82 27.22 16.75
CA TYR A 88 -17.92 28.17 16.68
C TYR A 88 -18.90 28.02 17.84
N ASP A 89 -19.22 26.79 18.26
CA ASP A 89 -20.06 26.51 19.43
C ASP A 89 -19.55 25.24 20.13
N LEU A 90 -19.45 25.29 21.45
CA LEU A 90 -19.07 24.12 22.25
C LEU A 90 -20.21 23.13 22.42
N LEU A 91 -21.47 23.50 22.20
CA LEU A 91 -22.65 22.70 22.51
C LEU A 91 -22.74 22.31 24.00
N ASN A 92 -23.80 21.62 24.39
CA ASN A 92 -23.94 21.13 25.78
C ASN A 92 -22.89 20.07 26.14
N GLU A 93 -22.57 19.95 27.43
CA GLU A 93 -21.57 18.99 27.95
C GLU A 93 -21.86 17.52 27.59
N ALA A 94 -23.14 17.16 27.50
CA ALA A 94 -23.54 15.79 27.14
C ALA A 94 -23.22 15.41 25.68
N THR A 95 -22.98 16.40 24.82
CA THR A 95 -22.68 16.16 23.40
C THR A 95 -21.17 15.98 23.21
N PRO A 96 -20.66 14.87 22.66
CA PRO A 96 -19.21 14.69 22.47
C PRO A 96 -18.63 15.55 21.31
N LEU A 97 -19.49 16.25 20.59
CA LEU A 97 -19.14 17.08 19.44
C LEU A 97 -19.06 18.57 19.80
N VAL A 98 -18.35 19.32 18.97
CA VAL A 98 -18.35 20.79 18.92
C VAL A 98 -18.65 21.25 17.49
N GLN A 99 -19.27 22.41 17.34
CA GLN A 99 -19.47 23.04 16.05
C GLN A 99 -18.22 23.81 15.64
N VAL A 100 -17.82 23.68 14.37
CA VAL A 100 -16.59 24.25 13.85
C VAL A 100 -16.79 24.92 12.50
N LYS A 101 -15.84 25.80 12.16
CA LYS A 101 -15.57 26.25 10.79
C LYS A 101 -14.25 25.67 10.33
N ILE A 102 -14.21 25.12 9.13
CA ILE A 102 -12.95 24.64 8.55
C ILE A 102 -12.18 25.85 8.03
N ILE A 103 -10.98 26.07 8.57
CA ILE A 103 -10.08 27.15 8.15
C ILE A 103 -9.16 26.67 7.05
N LYS A 104 -8.62 25.45 7.21
CA LYS A 104 -7.72 24.82 6.26
C LYS A 104 -7.93 23.32 6.26
N SER A 105 -8.28 22.76 5.11
CA SER A 105 -8.28 21.32 4.91
C SER A 105 -7.92 20.99 3.47
N ALA A 106 -7.21 19.88 3.29
CA ALA A 106 -6.92 19.33 1.96
C ALA A 106 -8.08 18.48 1.41
N THR A 107 -8.98 18.01 2.28
CA THR A 107 -9.98 16.97 1.97
C THR A 107 -11.41 17.45 2.04
N VAL A 108 -11.72 18.43 2.90
CA VAL A 108 -13.09 18.90 3.11
C VAL A 108 -13.17 20.40 2.80
N LYS A 109 -14.10 20.77 1.91
CA LYS A 109 -14.36 22.19 1.63
C LYS A 109 -15.06 22.84 2.82
N ALA A 110 -14.74 24.11 3.09
CA ALA A 110 -15.29 24.84 4.23
C ALA A 110 -16.81 25.07 4.14
N ASP A 111 -17.39 25.03 2.94
CA ASP A 111 -18.80 25.27 2.64
C ASP A 111 -19.58 23.98 2.33
N VAL A 112 -19.04 22.81 2.67
CA VAL A 112 -19.68 21.51 2.37
C VAL A 112 -21.05 21.33 3.03
N ALA A 113 -21.31 22.03 4.13
CA ALA A 113 -22.62 22.12 4.78
C ALA A 113 -22.76 23.46 5.54
N PRO A 114 -23.99 23.91 5.84
CA PRO A 114 -24.22 25.14 6.60
C PRO A 114 -23.61 25.11 8.01
N GLU A 115 -23.61 23.93 8.63
CA GLU A 115 -23.07 23.69 9.96
C GLU A 115 -22.18 22.45 9.93
N LEU A 116 -21.05 22.50 10.63
CA LEU A 116 -20.08 21.41 10.67
C LEU A 116 -19.75 21.06 12.10
N PHE A 117 -19.69 19.76 12.38
CA PHE A 117 -19.45 19.22 13.72
C PHE A 117 -18.33 18.19 13.69
N VAL A 118 -17.45 18.25 14.69
CA VAL A 118 -16.34 17.30 14.89
C VAL A 118 -16.27 16.89 16.35
N SER A 119 -15.63 15.75 16.64
CA SER A 119 -15.44 15.33 18.03
C SER A 119 -14.40 16.21 18.73
N LYS A 120 -14.73 16.65 19.94
CA LYS A 120 -13.88 17.50 20.77
C LYS A 120 -12.55 16.83 21.14
N ASP A 121 -12.55 15.50 21.24
CA ASP A 121 -11.43 14.72 21.76
C ASP A 121 -10.24 14.69 20.80
N TYR A 122 -10.41 15.22 19.58
CA TYR A 122 -9.39 15.25 18.54
C TYR A 122 -8.98 16.67 18.14
N LEU A 123 -9.23 17.65 19.01
CA LEU A 123 -8.79 19.03 18.82
C LEU A 123 -7.53 19.30 19.64
N SER A 124 -6.49 19.76 18.96
CA SER A 124 -5.21 20.14 19.56
C SER A 124 -4.96 21.63 19.36
N GLU A 125 -4.55 22.34 20.41
CA GLU A 125 -4.15 23.76 20.30
C GLU A 125 -2.88 23.96 19.47
N LYS A 126 -2.09 22.89 19.30
CA LYS A 126 -0.82 22.91 18.58
C LYS A 126 -0.88 21.95 17.42
N GLN A 127 -0.24 22.33 16.32
CA GLN A 127 0.01 21.41 15.23
C GLN A 127 0.77 20.19 15.75
N LEU A 128 0.28 18.99 15.44
CA LEU A 128 0.96 17.77 15.81
C LEU A 128 2.18 17.57 14.93
N LEU A 129 3.33 17.39 15.58
CA LEU A 129 4.51 16.82 14.95
C LEU A 129 4.32 15.31 14.87
N THR A 130 3.69 14.83 13.79
CA THR A 130 3.65 13.40 13.51
C THR A 130 5.04 12.97 13.06
N ALA A 131 5.70 12.11 13.82
CA ALA A 131 6.91 11.44 13.36
C ALA A 131 6.58 10.70 12.05
N ALA A 132 7.37 10.93 11.00
CA ALA A 132 7.17 10.22 9.74
C ALA A 132 7.23 8.71 9.98
N SER A 133 6.33 7.94 9.34
CA SER A 133 6.37 6.47 9.44
C SER A 133 7.76 5.97 9.07
N LYS A 134 8.29 5.02 9.83
CA LYS A 134 9.60 4.39 9.57
C LYS A 134 9.72 3.92 8.12
N TYR A 135 8.61 3.45 7.56
CA TYR A 135 8.52 2.94 6.20
C TYR A 135 7.64 3.83 5.33
N PHE A 136 7.92 3.84 4.04
CA PHE A 136 7.02 4.38 3.02
C PHE A 136 6.98 3.45 1.80
N VAL A 137 5.91 3.54 1.03
CA VAL A 137 5.66 2.72 -0.15
C VAL A 137 5.78 3.58 -1.39
N VAL A 138 6.47 3.07 -2.42
CA VAL A 138 6.43 3.61 -3.78
C VAL A 138 5.79 2.59 -4.70
N GLN A 139 4.72 2.98 -5.36
CA GLN A 139 4.07 2.17 -6.40
C GLN A 139 4.35 2.80 -7.75
N ASN A 140 5.20 2.16 -8.55
CA ASN A 140 5.43 2.63 -9.92
C ASN A 140 4.38 2.02 -10.85
N VAL A 141 3.37 2.82 -11.19
CA VAL A 141 2.23 2.43 -12.03
C VAL A 141 2.70 2.05 -13.43
N ALA A 142 3.80 2.64 -13.92
CA ALA A 142 4.34 2.36 -15.24
C ALA A 142 4.88 0.93 -15.38
N THR A 143 5.54 0.42 -14.34
CA THR A 143 6.20 -0.90 -14.30
C THR A 143 5.39 -1.95 -13.56
N GLU A 144 4.28 -1.57 -12.93
CA GLU A 144 3.48 -2.45 -12.08
C GLU A 144 4.29 -3.09 -10.93
N ILE A 145 5.20 -2.32 -10.31
CA ILE A 145 5.99 -2.77 -9.16
C ILE A 145 5.70 -1.89 -7.93
N THR A 146 5.49 -2.55 -6.79
CA THR A 146 5.44 -1.92 -5.46
C THR A 146 6.75 -2.16 -4.73
N ARG A 147 7.33 -1.08 -4.18
CA ARG A 147 8.53 -1.12 -3.35
C ARG A 147 8.28 -0.48 -2.01
N VAL A 148 8.87 -1.04 -0.96
CA VAL A 148 8.81 -0.48 0.39
C VAL A 148 10.22 -0.13 0.83
N TYR A 149 10.38 1.08 1.34
CA TYR A 149 11.65 1.59 1.80
C TYR A 149 11.60 1.94 3.28
N GLU A 150 12.69 1.64 3.98
CA GLU A 150 12.98 2.20 5.29
C GLU A 150 13.58 3.59 5.10
N ARG A 151 12.95 4.60 5.72
CA ARG A 151 13.41 5.99 5.64
C ARG A 151 14.80 6.11 6.25
N CYS A 152 15.70 6.71 5.48
CA CYS A 152 16.94 7.22 6.03
C CYS A 152 16.65 8.59 6.66
N THR A 153 17.11 8.79 7.90
CA THR A 153 16.83 10.00 8.70
C THR A 153 18.09 10.78 9.06
N GLU A 154 19.26 10.33 8.61
CA GLU A 154 20.55 10.97 8.90
C GLU A 154 20.67 12.33 8.20
N THR A 155 20.28 12.40 6.92
CA THR A 155 20.22 13.64 6.13
C THR A 155 19.05 13.57 5.15
N PRO A 156 18.47 14.70 4.70
CA PRO A 156 17.41 14.68 3.69
C PRO A 156 17.83 14.01 2.37
N SER A 157 19.13 13.99 2.07
CA SER A 157 19.69 13.45 0.83
C SER A 157 20.16 12.00 0.90
N CYS A 158 20.12 11.35 2.08
CA CYS A 158 20.64 9.99 2.19
C CYS A 158 19.72 8.97 1.51
N PRO A 159 20.30 7.95 0.84
CA PRO A 159 19.51 6.93 0.18
C PRO A 159 18.72 6.11 1.18
N HIS A 160 17.47 5.80 0.84
CA HIS A 160 16.63 4.90 1.62
C HIS A 160 17.01 3.45 1.36
N LYS A 161 16.64 2.58 2.30
CA LYS A 161 16.95 1.15 2.22
C LYS A 161 15.73 0.39 1.70
N LEU A 162 15.86 -0.32 0.59
CA LEU A 162 14.80 -1.21 0.10
C LEU A 162 14.56 -2.35 1.12
N VAL A 163 13.30 -2.56 1.47
CA VAL A 163 12.85 -3.60 2.40
C VAL A 163 12.09 -4.70 1.67
N LEU A 164 11.34 -4.33 0.63
CA LEU A 164 10.54 -5.23 -0.19
C LEU A 164 10.40 -4.67 -1.60
N GLU A 165 10.58 -5.53 -2.60
CA GLU A 165 10.10 -5.35 -3.97
C GLU A 165 9.10 -6.46 -4.31
N THR A 166 7.97 -6.11 -4.93
CA THR A 166 6.96 -7.09 -5.33
C THR A 166 6.11 -6.57 -6.49
N GLU A 167 5.64 -7.47 -7.34
CA GLU A 167 4.74 -7.12 -8.44
C GLU A 167 3.36 -6.69 -7.92
N MET A 168 2.74 -5.75 -8.62
CA MET A 168 1.35 -5.37 -8.45
C MET A 168 0.60 -5.44 -9.79
N VAL A 169 -0.71 -5.21 -9.75
CA VAL A 169 -1.53 -4.92 -10.92
C VAL A 169 -2.29 -3.63 -10.65
N VAL A 170 -2.30 -2.72 -11.63
CA VAL A 170 -3.00 -1.44 -11.53
C VAL A 170 -4.34 -1.48 -12.26
N GLY A 171 -5.26 -0.58 -11.89
CA GLY A 171 -6.55 -0.41 -12.58
C GLY A 171 -6.36 0.02 -14.04
N ARG A 172 -7.32 -0.26 -14.92
CA ARG A 172 -7.07 -0.30 -16.38
C ARG A 172 -7.94 0.63 -17.24
N PRO A 173 -7.44 1.05 -18.43
CA PRO A 173 -8.23 1.82 -19.41
C PRO A 173 -9.44 1.07 -19.95
N GLU A 174 -9.34 -0.24 -20.18
CA GLU A 174 -10.39 -1.03 -20.83
C GLU A 174 -11.66 -1.16 -19.98
N GLU A 175 -11.59 -0.72 -18.73
CA GLU A 175 -12.68 -0.76 -17.76
C GLU A 175 -13.43 0.58 -17.68
N GLY A 176 -12.92 1.65 -18.29
CA GLY A 176 -13.52 2.99 -18.20
C GLY A 176 -14.98 3.05 -18.63
N THR A 177 -15.69 4.08 -18.18
CA THR A 177 -17.09 4.28 -18.55
C THR A 177 -17.20 4.89 -19.95
N LYS A 178 -18.40 4.86 -20.55
CA LYS A 178 -18.65 5.57 -21.82
C LYS A 178 -18.40 7.08 -21.70
N GLN A 179 -18.57 7.64 -20.50
CA GLN A 179 -18.40 9.05 -20.19
C GLN A 179 -16.95 9.40 -19.84
N ASP A 180 -16.22 8.48 -19.21
CA ASP A 180 -14.81 8.63 -18.88
C ASP A 180 -14.06 7.30 -19.12
N PRO A 181 -13.38 7.15 -20.28
CA PRO A 181 -12.64 5.95 -20.62
C PRO A 181 -11.39 5.73 -19.73
N HIS A 182 -11.11 6.63 -18.79
CA HIS A 182 -9.98 6.56 -17.86
C HIS A 182 -10.42 6.60 -16.39
N ALA A 183 -11.71 6.41 -16.11
CA ALA A 183 -12.28 6.46 -14.77
C ALA A 183 -11.60 5.50 -13.78
N PHE A 184 -11.19 4.31 -14.26
CA PHE A 184 -10.72 3.21 -13.42
C PHE A 184 -9.22 2.94 -13.52
N LYS A 185 -8.46 3.86 -14.13
CA LYS A 185 -6.99 3.84 -14.00
C LYS A 185 -6.59 4.19 -12.56
N THR A 186 -5.49 3.63 -12.10
CA THR A 186 -4.83 4.04 -10.87
C THR A 186 -4.25 5.44 -11.07
N TRP A 187 -4.66 6.37 -10.21
CA TRP A 187 -4.17 7.76 -10.23
C TRP A 187 -2.86 7.86 -9.47
N LEU A 188 -2.05 8.83 -9.87
CA LEU A 188 -0.78 9.14 -9.25
C LEU A 188 -0.99 10.09 -8.06
N GLY A 189 0.05 10.22 -7.24
CA GLY A 189 0.06 11.14 -6.11
C GLY A 189 0.33 10.47 -4.77
N HIS A 190 0.04 11.19 -3.69
CA HIS A 190 0.40 10.78 -2.33
C HIS A 190 -0.85 10.49 -1.50
N ALA A 191 -0.87 9.32 -0.88
CA ALA A 191 -1.88 8.93 0.08
C ALA A 191 -1.25 8.29 1.32
N LYS A 192 -2.02 8.17 2.39
CA LYS A 192 -1.63 7.47 3.62
C LYS A 192 -2.55 6.28 3.87
N ILE A 193 -2.02 5.17 4.37
CA ILE A 193 -2.85 4.05 4.85
C ILE A 193 -3.74 4.58 5.97
N SER A 194 -5.05 4.54 5.78
CA SER A 194 -6.02 4.98 6.79
C SER A 194 -6.52 3.81 7.64
N GLU A 195 -6.56 2.61 7.07
CA GLU A 195 -7.17 1.44 7.70
C GLU A 195 -6.67 0.16 7.04
N TRP A 196 -6.45 -0.88 7.85
CA TRP A 196 -6.28 -2.25 7.36
C TRP A 196 -7.50 -3.10 7.71
N ILE A 197 -8.00 -3.88 6.76
CA ILE A 197 -9.10 -4.81 6.98
C ILE A 197 -8.70 -6.19 6.46
N LYS A 198 -8.94 -7.21 7.28
CA LYS A 198 -8.73 -8.60 6.93
C LYS A 198 -9.99 -9.17 6.29
N PHE A 199 -9.86 -9.84 5.14
CA PHE A 199 -10.96 -10.39 4.34
C PHE A 199 -12.05 -9.35 4.05
N TYR A 200 -11.63 -8.23 3.44
CA TYR A 200 -12.51 -7.13 3.09
C TYR A 200 -13.57 -7.52 2.02
N GLN A 201 -14.73 -6.86 2.06
CA GLN A 201 -15.79 -6.89 1.05
C GLN A 201 -16.22 -5.44 0.75
N ASP A 202 -16.52 -5.14 -0.51
CA ASP A 202 -17.02 -3.84 -0.91
C ASP A 202 -18.39 -3.50 -0.30
N GLY A 203 -18.70 -2.20 -0.16
CA GLY A 203 -19.93 -1.77 0.48
C GLY A 203 -21.22 -2.19 -0.23
N GLN A 204 -21.15 -2.56 -1.52
CA GLN A 204 -22.29 -3.09 -2.28
C GLN A 204 -22.39 -4.62 -2.21
N ALA A 205 -21.45 -5.27 -1.54
CA ALA A 205 -21.29 -6.72 -1.49
C ALA A 205 -21.21 -7.37 -2.89
N HIS A 206 -20.74 -6.63 -3.89
CA HIS A 206 -20.55 -7.16 -5.23
C HIS A 206 -19.43 -8.19 -5.26
N TYR A 207 -18.35 -7.98 -4.50
CA TYR A 207 -17.29 -8.95 -4.28
C TYR A 207 -17.40 -9.54 -2.87
N PRO A 208 -17.72 -10.83 -2.73
CA PRO A 208 -17.82 -11.46 -1.41
C PRO A 208 -16.44 -11.53 -0.74
N HIS A 209 -16.47 -11.58 0.60
CA HIS A 209 -15.28 -11.81 1.41
C HIS A 209 -14.52 -13.06 0.95
N TRP A 210 -13.19 -13.03 1.05
CA TRP A 210 -12.40 -14.24 0.86
C TRP A 210 -12.71 -15.30 1.94
N TYR A 211 -12.86 -14.85 3.19
CA TYR A 211 -13.38 -15.64 4.30
C TYR A 211 -14.37 -14.80 5.10
N ARG A 212 -15.53 -15.39 5.43
CA ARG A 212 -16.49 -14.80 6.34
C ARG A 212 -16.33 -15.35 7.75
N ALA A 213 -16.35 -14.49 8.78
CA ALA A 213 -16.31 -14.95 10.17
C ALA A 213 -17.38 -16.02 10.44
N GLY A 214 -16.94 -17.19 10.94
CA GLY A 214 -17.80 -18.35 11.19
C GLY A 214 -18.10 -19.23 9.98
N GLN A 215 -17.57 -18.91 8.79
CA GLN A 215 -17.69 -19.75 7.60
C GLN A 215 -16.92 -21.07 7.78
N ASP A 216 -17.47 -22.18 7.27
CA ASP A 216 -16.74 -23.43 7.14
C ASP A 216 -15.65 -23.29 6.06
N LEU A 217 -14.38 -23.45 6.45
CA LEU A 217 -13.21 -23.34 5.57
C LEU A 217 -13.28 -24.29 4.36
N LYS A 218 -14.03 -25.40 4.44
CA LYS A 218 -14.21 -26.34 3.33
C LYS A 218 -15.04 -25.77 2.18
N THR A 219 -15.79 -24.70 2.42
CA THR A 219 -16.62 -24.02 1.42
C THR A 219 -15.83 -23.02 0.58
N ILE A 220 -14.60 -22.67 0.99
CA ILE A 220 -13.72 -21.80 0.23
C ILE A 220 -13.22 -22.55 -1.01
N PRO A 221 -13.26 -21.94 -2.22
CA PRO A 221 -12.74 -22.58 -3.43
C PRO A 221 -11.28 -23.04 -3.23
N LYS A 222 -10.93 -24.22 -3.75
CA LYS A 222 -9.56 -24.76 -3.67
C LYS A 222 -8.57 -23.90 -4.45
N ALA A 223 -7.27 -24.08 -4.16
CA ALA A 223 -6.19 -23.40 -4.84
C ALA A 223 -6.27 -23.58 -6.37
N ILE A 224 -5.91 -22.51 -7.08
CA ILE A 224 -5.95 -22.46 -8.53
C ILE A 224 -4.93 -23.43 -9.14
N THR A 225 -3.79 -23.60 -8.45
CA THR A 225 -2.71 -24.53 -8.82
C THR A 225 -3.09 -26.00 -8.71
N ASP A 226 -4.21 -26.35 -8.05
CA ASP A 226 -4.59 -27.74 -7.81
C ASP A 226 -5.28 -28.37 -9.04
N GLY A 227 -4.53 -28.93 -9.99
CA GLY A 227 -5.08 -29.79 -11.08
C GLY A 227 -4.56 -29.52 -12.50
N VAL A 228 -5.28 -30.06 -13.50
CA VAL A 228 -4.80 -30.24 -14.88
C VAL A 228 -4.87 -28.97 -15.76
N SER A 229 -5.64 -27.95 -15.37
CA SER A 229 -5.73 -26.67 -16.11
C SER A 229 -6.05 -25.48 -15.21
N LYS A 230 -5.15 -24.47 -15.22
CA LYS A 230 -5.29 -23.20 -14.48
C LYS A 230 -6.59 -22.46 -14.81
N LEU A 231 -6.98 -22.50 -16.09
CA LEU A 231 -8.18 -21.86 -16.60
C LEU A 231 -9.45 -22.45 -15.95
N VAL A 232 -9.55 -23.77 -15.93
CA VAL A 232 -10.71 -24.48 -15.37
C VAL A 232 -10.79 -24.27 -13.86
N ASN A 233 -9.65 -24.28 -13.17
CA ASN A 233 -9.60 -24.05 -11.73
C ASN A 233 -9.95 -22.61 -11.35
N SER A 234 -9.56 -21.62 -12.16
CA SER A 234 -9.91 -20.21 -11.92
C SER A 234 -11.42 -19.95 -11.97
N ARG A 235 -12.19 -20.72 -12.77
CA ARG A 235 -13.65 -20.60 -12.84
C ARG A 235 -14.36 -20.94 -11.54
N LYS A 236 -13.75 -21.72 -10.65
CA LYS A 236 -14.31 -22.04 -9.31
C LYS A 236 -14.38 -20.81 -8.41
N TRP A 237 -13.61 -19.77 -8.73
CA TRP A 237 -13.61 -18.49 -8.04
C TRP A 237 -14.65 -17.52 -8.64
N MET A 238 -15.38 -17.92 -9.68
CA MET A 238 -16.51 -17.15 -10.21
C MET A 238 -17.79 -17.61 -9.50
N VAL A 239 -18.53 -16.67 -8.91
CA VAL A 239 -19.76 -16.92 -8.13
C VAL A 239 -20.81 -15.89 -8.51
N ASP A 240 -22.06 -16.10 -8.11
CA ASP A 240 -23.08 -15.07 -8.26
C ASP A 240 -23.01 -14.08 -7.08
N ASP A 241 -23.18 -12.80 -7.38
CA ASP A 241 -23.30 -11.74 -6.39
C ASP A 241 -24.69 -11.77 -5.73
N GLY A 242 -24.90 -10.93 -4.72
CA GLY A 242 -26.18 -10.84 -4.02
C GLY A 242 -27.38 -10.39 -4.89
N ARG A 243 -27.14 -10.06 -6.16
CA ARG A 243 -28.13 -9.60 -7.15
C ARG A 243 -28.26 -10.57 -8.33
N GLY A 244 -27.59 -11.73 -8.29
CA GLY A 244 -27.61 -12.74 -9.35
C GLY A 244 -26.73 -12.43 -10.55
N GLY A 245 -25.84 -11.44 -10.46
CA GLY A 245 -24.81 -11.17 -11.47
C GLY A 245 -23.53 -11.95 -11.18
N THR A 246 -22.79 -12.38 -12.20
CA THR A 246 -21.51 -13.09 -11.97
C THR A 246 -20.45 -12.13 -11.42
N THR A 247 -19.77 -12.57 -10.37
CA THR A 247 -18.68 -11.87 -9.67
C THR A 247 -17.55 -12.84 -9.31
N ILE A 248 -16.53 -12.33 -8.63
CA ILE A 248 -15.35 -13.07 -8.22
C ILE A 248 -15.29 -13.21 -6.69
N TYR A 249 -15.22 -14.46 -6.24
CA TYR A 249 -15.08 -14.81 -4.83
C TYR A 249 -13.76 -14.28 -4.27
N GLY A 250 -13.80 -13.51 -3.18
CA GLY A 250 -12.60 -13.07 -2.48
C GLY A 250 -11.67 -12.17 -3.30
N ALA A 251 -12.21 -11.31 -4.18
CA ALA A 251 -11.44 -10.44 -5.08
C ALA A 251 -10.42 -9.52 -4.38
N PHE A 252 -10.68 -9.15 -3.12
CA PHE A 252 -9.77 -8.34 -2.29
C PHE A 252 -8.73 -9.16 -1.52
N GLY A 253 -8.80 -10.49 -1.61
CA GLY A 253 -7.84 -11.40 -0.99
C GLY A 253 -7.81 -11.34 0.54
N TRP A 254 -6.63 -11.57 1.10
CA TRP A 254 -6.46 -11.73 2.55
C TRP A 254 -6.56 -10.42 3.32
N TYR A 255 -5.99 -9.34 2.78
CA TYR A 255 -5.95 -8.03 3.42
C TYR A 255 -6.20 -6.93 2.39
N ALA A 256 -6.86 -5.87 2.85
CA ALA A 256 -6.98 -4.61 2.12
C ALA A 256 -6.55 -3.45 3.03
N ALA A 257 -5.69 -2.58 2.50
CA ALA A 257 -5.36 -1.29 3.08
C ALA A 257 -6.18 -0.21 2.37
N LYS A 258 -7.10 0.42 3.10
CA LYS A 258 -7.72 1.66 2.65
C LYS A 258 -6.73 2.80 2.77
N VAL A 259 -6.84 3.75 1.86
CA VAL A 259 -5.95 4.90 1.79
C VAL A 259 -6.74 6.20 1.90
N SER A 260 -6.10 7.23 2.42
CA SER A 260 -6.64 8.59 2.55
C SER A 260 -5.72 9.58 1.82
N PRO A 261 -6.27 10.62 1.16
CA PRO A 261 -7.69 10.94 1.05
C PRO A 261 -8.48 10.01 0.10
N ALA A 262 -9.75 9.76 0.43
CA ALA A 262 -10.64 8.87 -0.33
C ALA A 262 -11.95 9.58 -0.73
N ASP A 263 -11.95 10.20 -1.91
CA ASP A 263 -13.15 10.63 -2.65
C ASP A 263 -12.77 10.98 -4.10
N GLU A 264 -13.75 11.20 -4.98
CA GLU A 264 -13.52 11.50 -6.41
C GLU A 264 -13.22 12.99 -6.68
N ILE A 265 -13.56 13.90 -5.76
CA ILE A 265 -13.54 15.36 -5.99
C ILE A 265 -12.18 15.96 -5.58
N ASN A 266 -11.54 15.42 -4.53
CA ASN A 266 -10.26 15.87 -3.97
C ASN A 266 -9.37 14.69 -3.46
N GLY A 267 -9.72 13.43 -3.77
CA GLY A 267 -9.00 12.23 -3.32
C GLY A 267 -8.72 11.21 -4.44
N MET A 268 -8.18 10.05 -4.06
CA MET A 268 -7.75 9.00 -5.01
C MET A 268 -8.86 7.97 -5.30
N ASN A 269 -10.08 8.37 -5.71
CA ASN A 269 -11.19 7.47 -6.12
C ASN A 269 -11.21 6.06 -5.47
N TYR A 270 -11.27 5.97 -4.14
CA TYR A 270 -11.28 4.68 -3.41
C TYR A 270 -10.19 3.66 -3.83
N GLN A 271 -9.02 4.12 -4.28
CA GLN A 271 -7.93 3.30 -4.81
C GLN A 271 -7.12 2.62 -3.72
N TRP A 272 -7.67 1.55 -3.15
CA TRP A 272 -7.04 0.77 -2.10
C TRP A 272 -5.87 -0.07 -2.58
N LEU A 273 -5.09 -0.54 -1.61
CA LEU A 273 -4.09 -1.58 -1.77
C LEU A 273 -4.70 -2.90 -1.27
N HIS A 274 -4.71 -3.97 -2.06
CA HIS A 274 -5.34 -5.22 -1.60
C HIS A 274 -4.71 -6.48 -2.19
N GLY A 275 -5.05 -7.63 -1.60
CA GLY A 275 -4.66 -8.95 -2.09
C GLY A 275 -5.42 -9.38 -3.34
N THR A 276 -5.39 -10.66 -3.65
CA THR A 276 -6.06 -11.21 -4.83
C THR A 276 -6.80 -12.50 -4.48
N ILE A 277 -7.48 -13.09 -5.45
CA ILE A 277 -8.10 -14.41 -5.28
C ILE A 277 -7.03 -15.49 -5.03
N GLY A 278 -7.46 -16.66 -4.55
CA GLY A 278 -6.56 -17.79 -4.35
C GLY A 278 -5.97 -17.87 -2.94
N TRP A 279 -5.15 -18.89 -2.75
CA TRP A 279 -4.44 -19.23 -1.51
C TRP A 279 -2.99 -18.74 -1.56
N GLY A 280 -2.28 -18.78 -0.44
CA GLY A 280 -0.88 -18.37 -0.38
C GLY A 280 0.00 -19.22 -1.31
N ARG A 281 -0.26 -20.53 -1.36
CA ARG A 281 0.39 -21.45 -2.31
C ARG A 281 0.19 -21.13 -3.80
N ASP A 282 -0.85 -20.38 -4.19
CA ASP A 282 -1.04 -19.99 -5.59
C ASP A 282 0.00 -18.95 -6.04
N GLY A 283 0.55 -18.18 -5.09
CA GLY A 283 1.58 -17.19 -5.33
C GLY A 283 1.28 -16.22 -6.46
N SER A 284 2.29 -15.91 -7.28
CA SER A 284 2.19 -14.96 -8.39
C SER A 284 1.29 -15.45 -9.53
N GLU A 285 0.92 -16.74 -9.59
CA GLU A 285 0.03 -17.25 -10.63
C GLU A 285 -1.35 -16.61 -10.59
N SER A 286 -1.82 -16.28 -9.38
CA SER A 286 -3.06 -15.53 -9.17
C SER A 286 -3.01 -14.15 -9.85
N ILE A 287 -1.86 -13.48 -9.80
CA ILE A 287 -1.62 -12.18 -10.45
C ILE A 287 -1.56 -12.33 -11.96
N GLU A 288 -0.84 -13.33 -12.49
CA GLU A 288 -0.77 -13.57 -13.93
C GLU A 288 -2.14 -13.87 -14.55
N LEU A 289 -2.99 -14.64 -13.87
CA LEU A 289 -4.36 -14.93 -14.31
C LEU A 289 -5.22 -13.66 -14.34
N THR A 290 -5.06 -12.79 -13.34
CA THR A 290 -5.66 -11.45 -13.39
C THR A 290 -5.00 -10.54 -14.41
N ARG A 291 -3.84 -10.87 -15.00
CA ARG A 291 -3.34 -10.08 -16.13
C ARG A 291 -4.04 -10.41 -17.44
N GLY A 292 -4.45 -11.67 -17.63
CA GLY A 292 -4.95 -12.20 -18.92
C GLY A 292 -6.43 -12.63 -19.01
N PHE A 293 -6.94 -13.49 -18.12
CA PHE A 293 -8.20 -14.23 -18.37
C PHE A 293 -9.43 -13.71 -17.62
N LEU A 294 -9.32 -13.47 -16.31
CA LEU A 294 -10.45 -13.01 -15.49
C LEU A 294 -10.81 -11.53 -15.71
N MET A 295 -10.02 -10.82 -16.52
CA MET A 295 -10.15 -9.38 -16.75
C MET A 295 -11.41 -8.97 -17.50
N ASN A 296 -11.89 -9.81 -18.41
CA ASN A 296 -13.19 -9.60 -19.06
C ASN A 296 -14.38 -9.85 -18.11
N LEU A 297 -14.10 -10.24 -16.86
CA LEU A 297 -15.09 -10.64 -15.86
C LEU A 297 -15.07 -9.77 -14.60
N PHE A 298 -13.95 -9.08 -14.33
CA PHE A 298 -13.86 -7.99 -13.34
C PHE A 298 -14.51 -6.68 -13.84
N SER A 299 -14.97 -6.63 -15.09
CA SER A 299 -15.58 -5.47 -15.75
C SER A 299 -17.03 -5.19 -15.32
N ASN A 300 -17.25 -5.05 -14.00
CA ASN A 300 -18.35 -4.30 -13.37
C ASN A 300 -17.99 -4.00 -11.89
N PRO A 301 -18.47 -2.90 -11.27
CA PRO A 301 -17.77 -1.61 -11.21
C PRO A 301 -17.08 -1.30 -9.86
N GLY A 302 -16.66 -2.32 -9.09
CA GLY A 302 -16.22 -2.11 -7.70
C GLY A 302 -14.72 -1.95 -7.44
N SER A 303 -13.82 -2.23 -8.39
CA SER A 303 -12.35 -2.07 -8.21
C SER A 303 -11.74 -1.02 -9.15
N ALA A 304 -12.37 0.16 -9.17
CA ALA A 304 -11.99 1.35 -9.92
C ALA A 304 -10.64 1.96 -9.48
N GLY A 305 -9.51 1.50 -10.03
CA GLY A 305 -8.20 2.17 -9.84
C GLY A 305 -7.36 1.68 -8.65
N CYS A 306 -7.78 0.65 -7.92
CA CYS A 306 -6.97 0.02 -6.87
C CYS A 306 -5.65 -0.57 -7.39
N THR A 307 -4.77 -0.92 -6.46
CA THR A 307 -3.55 -1.71 -6.75
C THR A 307 -3.64 -3.06 -6.06
N ARG A 308 -3.48 -4.13 -6.83
CA ARG A 308 -3.62 -5.52 -6.39
C ARG A 308 -2.26 -6.21 -6.26
N LEU A 309 -2.07 -6.99 -5.20
CA LEU A 309 -0.87 -7.83 -4.99
C LEU A 309 -1.28 -9.29 -4.72
N GLU A 310 -0.31 -10.20 -4.81
CA GLU A 310 -0.53 -11.57 -4.37
C GLU A 310 -0.72 -11.63 -2.83
N ASN A 311 -1.42 -12.67 -2.37
CA ASN A 311 -1.94 -12.71 -1.00
C ASN A 311 -0.86 -12.71 0.09
N ARG A 312 0.30 -13.34 -0.15
CA ARG A 312 1.38 -13.36 0.84
C ARG A 312 2.09 -12.01 0.89
N ALA A 313 2.29 -11.34 -0.24
CA ALA A 313 2.84 -9.99 -0.33
C ALA A 313 2.01 -8.98 0.45
N ILE A 314 0.69 -8.91 0.24
CA ILE A 314 -0.15 -7.97 1.00
C ILE A 314 -0.21 -8.30 2.49
N ALA A 315 -0.15 -9.59 2.84
CA ALA A 315 -0.10 -10.03 4.24
C ALA A 315 1.24 -9.66 4.90
N TYR A 316 2.33 -9.74 4.15
CA TYR A 316 3.65 -9.28 4.59
C TYR A 316 3.66 -7.76 4.77
N LEU A 317 3.13 -6.99 3.81
CA LEU A 317 2.96 -5.53 3.97
C LEU A 317 2.16 -5.18 5.24
N ARG A 318 1.03 -5.86 5.48
CA ARG A 318 0.21 -5.68 6.67
C ARG A 318 0.96 -5.93 7.98
N SER A 319 1.97 -6.80 7.98
CA SER A 319 2.66 -7.19 9.21
C SER A 319 3.51 -6.08 9.81
N PHE A 320 4.00 -5.15 8.98
CA PHE A 320 4.93 -4.11 9.43
C PHE A 320 4.58 -2.69 8.97
N LEU A 321 3.61 -2.50 8.06
CA LEU A 321 3.13 -1.17 7.68
C LEU A 321 1.97 -0.71 8.57
N PRO A 322 2.19 0.25 9.50
CA PRO A 322 1.12 0.80 10.31
C PRO A 322 0.18 1.71 9.50
N VAL A 323 -0.99 2.01 10.08
CA VAL A 323 -1.80 3.16 9.67
C VAL A 323 -0.93 4.43 9.72
N GLY A 324 -1.17 5.37 8.81
CA GLY A 324 -0.38 6.58 8.63
C GLY A 324 0.83 6.44 7.68
N THR A 325 1.18 5.21 7.28
CA THR A 325 2.25 4.95 6.30
C THR A 325 1.97 5.65 4.97
N ASP A 326 2.97 6.37 4.46
CA ASP A 326 2.90 7.07 3.18
C ASP A 326 2.98 6.10 1.99
N ILE A 327 2.16 6.36 0.97
CA ILE A 327 2.13 5.66 -0.32
C ILE A 327 2.26 6.72 -1.42
N TYR A 328 3.35 6.67 -2.16
CA TYR A 328 3.62 7.50 -3.32
C TYR A 328 3.39 6.70 -4.60
N ARG A 329 2.41 7.10 -5.39
CA ARG A 329 2.13 6.54 -6.71
C ARG A 329 2.77 7.41 -7.78
N ILE A 330 3.62 6.80 -8.58
CA ILE A 330 4.39 7.47 -9.62
C ILE A 330 4.19 6.77 -10.96
N TYR A 331 4.51 7.48 -12.03
CA TYR A 331 4.62 6.93 -13.37
C TYR A 331 5.98 7.36 -13.92
N ALA A 332 7.01 6.55 -13.67
CA ALA A 332 8.40 6.94 -13.88
C ALA A 332 9.18 5.84 -14.60
N ARG A 333 10.20 6.25 -15.36
CA ARG A 333 11.25 5.33 -15.82
C ARG A 333 12.09 4.91 -14.62
N GLU A 334 12.50 3.66 -14.57
CA GLU A 334 13.35 3.18 -13.49
C GLU A 334 14.83 3.30 -13.86
N SER A 335 15.65 3.53 -12.85
CA SER A 335 17.10 3.60 -12.97
C SER A 335 17.74 3.26 -11.61
N THR A 336 19.05 3.12 -11.57
CA THR A 336 19.83 2.96 -10.35
C THR A 336 20.91 4.04 -10.24
N ARG A 337 21.26 4.43 -9.01
CA ARG A 337 22.46 5.24 -8.75
C ARG A 337 23.70 4.41 -8.98
N GLU A 338 23.75 3.24 -8.38
CA GLU A 338 24.84 2.30 -8.54
C GLU A 338 24.71 1.56 -9.87
N LYS A 339 25.82 1.18 -10.50
CA LYS A 339 25.81 0.48 -11.78
C LYS A 339 26.02 -1.01 -11.55
N GLU A 340 25.06 -1.81 -12.00
CA GLU A 340 25.25 -3.25 -12.11
C GLU A 340 26.23 -3.54 -13.26
N VAL A 341 27.23 -4.39 -13.00
CA VAL A 341 28.23 -4.76 -14.02
C VAL A 341 27.90 -6.14 -14.56
N ILE A 342 27.44 -6.18 -15.81
CA ILE A 342 27.24 -7.40 -16.57
C ILE A 342 28.50 -7.68 -17.39
N SER A 343 29.14 -8.81 -17.15
CA SER A 343 30.37 -9.24 -17.84
C SER A 343 30.20 -10.60 -18.50
N GLY A 344 31.01 -10.89 -19.54
CA GLY A 344 31.01 -12.17 -20.24
C GLY A 344 30.03 -12.24 -21.42
N PHE A 345 30.53 -12.66 -22.58
CA PHE A 345 29.76 -12.74 -23.84
C PHE A 345 28.86 -13.98 -23.90
N PHE A 346 29.32 -15.13 -23.39
CA PHE A 346 28.61 -16.41 -23.45
C PHE A 346 27.90 -16.81 -22.15
N LYS A 347 28.38 -16.35 -21.00
CA LYS A 347 27.75 -16.52 -19.69
C LYS A 347 27.75 -15.16 -19.00
N LYS A 348 26.64 -14.45 -19.12
CA LYS A 348 26.46 -13.15 -18.46
C LYS A 348 26.62 -13.36 -16.96
N LYS A 349 27.69 -12.83 -16.39
CA LYS A 349 27.90 -12.73 -14.95
C LYS A 349 27.49 -11.34 -14.51
N VAL A 350 26.51 -11.29 -13.62
CA VAL A 350 26.04 -10.08 -12.96
C VAL A 350 26.89 -9.84 -11.71
N THR A 351 27.50 -8.67 -11.59
CA THR A 351 28.05 -8.18 -10.33
C THR A 351 26.99 -7.27 -9.71
N PRO A 352 26.39 -7.64 -8.57
CA PRO A 352 25.26 -6.94 -8.01
C PRO A 352 25.62 -5.53 -7.55
N LEU A 353 24.61 -4.71 -7.33
CA LEU A 353 24.75 -3.39 -6.72
C LEU A 353 25.43 -3.52 -5.35
N PRO A 354 26.58 -2.84 -5.11
CA PRO A 354 27.34 -2.98 -3.88
C PRO A 354 26.52 -2.89 -2.59
N ARG A 355 25.57 -1.96 -2.48
CA ARG A 355 24.72 -1.80 -1.28
C ARG A 355 23.79 -2.98 -1.00
N TYR A 356 23.47 -3.76 -2.04
CA TYR A 356 22.49 -4.85 -2.00
C TYR A 356 23.10 -6.21 -2.35
N ALA A 357 24.44 -6.32 -2.34
CA ALA A 357 25.13 -7.54 -2.74
C ALA A 357 24.74 -8.76 -1.88
N ASP A 358 24.49 -8.57 -0.58
CA ASP A 358 24.03 -9.64 0.31
C ASP A 358 22.60 -10.11 -0.03
N LYS A 359 21.75 -9.19 -0.51
CA LYS A 359 20.36 -9.46 -0.88
C LYS A 359 20.19 -10.11 -2.24
N TYR A 360 21.15 -9.92 -3.14
CA TYR A 360 21.12 -10.52 -4.47
C TYR A 360 21.09 -12.06 -4.44
N GLU A 361 21.88 -12.68 -3.54
CA GLU A 361 21.95 -14.15 -3.42
C GLU A 361 21.07 -14.68 -2.27
N ASN A 362 20.68 -13.82 -1.33
CA ASN A 362 19.93 -14.21 -0.13
C ASN A 362 18.64 -13.40 -0.01
N PRO A 363 17.59 -13.75 -0.75
CA PRO A 363 16.30 -13.10 -0.60
C PRO A 363 15.79 -13.26 0.84
N GLY A 364 15.01 -12.28 1.28
CA GLY A 364 14.43 -12.29 2.61
C GLY A 364 13.39 -13.41 2.74
N ASN A 365 13.12 -13.82 3.98
CA ASN A 365 12.18 -14.89 4.23
C ASN A 365 11.23 -14.62 5.39
N TRP A 366 9.92 -14.75 5.15
CA TRP A 366 8.87 -14.47 6.12
C TRP A 366 7.96 -15.68 6.32
N ASN A 367 7.82 -16.13 7.57
CA ASN A 367 6.89 -17.20 7.93
C ASN A 367 5.53 -16.60 8.29
N TYR A 368 4.47 -17.19 7.75
CA TYR A 368 3.11 -16.73 8.01
C TYR A 368 2.22 -17.85 8.54
N ILE A 369 1.28 -17.46 9.39
CA ILE A 369 0.17 -18.27 9.89
C ILE A 369 -1.09 -17.44 9.70
N LEU A 370 -1.89 -17.76 8.69
CA LEU A 370 -3.16 -17.10 8.44
C LEU A 370 -4.26 -17.76 9.28
N LEU A 371 -4.79 -17.01 10.23
CA LEU A 371 -5.91 -17.43 11.07
C LEU A 371 -7.23 -16.76 10.67
N THR A 372 -8.36 -17.30 11.12
CA THR A 372 -9.69 -16.67 10.98
C THR A 372 -9.87 -15.46 11.90
N ASP A 373 -9.08 -15.37 12.97
CA ASP A 373 -9.09 -14.30 13.96
C ASP A 373 -8.99 -12.90 13.33
N GLY A 374 -9.84 -11.99 13.79
CA GLY A 374 -9.90 -10.60 13.30
C GLY A 374 -10.45 -10.46 11.88
N ALA A 375 -11.10 -11.48 11.30
CA ALA A 375 -11.81 -11.37 10.04
C ALA A 375 -12.81 -10.20 10.07
N GLN A 376 -12.83 -9.39 9.01
CA GLN A 376 -13.70 -8.22 8.81
C GLN A 376 -13.53 -7.07 9.80
N GLN A 377 -12.63 -7.19 10.76
CA GLN A 377 -12.36 -6.14 11.73
C GLN A 377 -11.33 -5.14 11.19
N SER A 378 -11.56 -3.87 11.52
CA SER A 378 -10.55 -2.83 11.38
C SER A 378 -9.33 -3.18 12.22
N GLY A 379 -8.14 -3.14 11.63
CA GLY A 379 -6.91 -3.56 12.30
C GLY A 379 -6.82 -5.06 12.60
N GLY A 380 -7.61 -5.90 11.91
CA GLY A 380 -7.63 -7.35 12.10
C GLY A 380 -6.25 -8.02 12.16
N LEU A 381 -6.18 -9.18 12.83
CA LEU A 381 -4.94 -9.88 13.17
C LEU A 381 -4.08 -10.16 11.92
N THR A 382 -2.82 -9.72 11.98
CA THR A 382 -1.79 -10.00 10.95
C THR A 382 -1.51 -11.51 10.83
N ALA A 383 -1.03 -11.95 9.66
CA ALA A 383 -0.60 -13.34 9.45
C ALA A 383 0.87 -13.58 9.89
N ASP A 384 1.52 -12.63 10.56
CA ASP A 384 2.89 -12.78 11.03
C ASP A 384 3.03 -13.89 12.06
N ALA A 385 3.76 -14.96 11.70
CA ALA A 385 3.90 -16.13 12.56
C ALA A 385 4.54 -15.78 13.91
N LYS A 386 5.52 -14.87 13.91
CA LYS A 386 6.20 -14.42 15.13
C LYS A 386 5.20 -13.74 16.08
N THR A 387 4.41 -12.81 15.57
CA THR A 387 3.37 -12.11 16.34
C THR A 387 2.34 -13.09 16.94
N ILE A 388 1.93 -14.10 16.17
CA ILE A 388 0.96 -15.11 16.61
C ILE A 388 1.55 -15.97 17.75
N ILE A 389 2.79 -16.41 17.61
CA ILE A 389 3.52 -17.19 18.61
C ILE A 389 3.76 -16.38 19.88
N ASP A 390 4.30 -15.16 19.75
CA ASP A 390 4.63 -14.28 20.89
C ASP A 390 3.39 -13.90 21.71
N LYS A 391 2.24 -13.76 21.05
CA LYS A 391 0.95 -13.47 21.72
C LYS A 391 0.23 -14.72 22.21
N ALA A 392 0.83 -15.91 22.05
CA ALA A 392 0.24 -17.20 22.41
C ALA A 392 -1.19 -17.40 21.85
N ILE A 393 -1.44 -16.93 20.63
CA ILE A 393 -2.73 -17.11 19.97
C ILE A 393 -2.86 -18.59 19.58
N PRO A 394 -3.93 -19.30 19.99
CA PRO A 394 -4.10 -20.71 19.65
C PRO A 394 -4.12 -20.93 18.14
N VAL A 395 -3.42 -21.95 17.66
CA VAL A 395 -3.42 -22.38 16.26
C VAL A 395 -4.01 -23.78 16.18
N VAL A 396 -5.27 -23.87 15.75
CA VAL A 396 -6.04 -25.12 15.77
C VAL A 396 -6.52 -25.44 14.35
N THR A 397 -6.03 -26.57 13.82
CA THR A 397 -6.43 -27.11 12.51
C THR A 397 -7.93 -27.36 12.47
N ASN A 398 -8.58 -27.03 11.35
CA ASN A 398 -10.03 -27.13 11.14
C ASN A 398 -10.89 -26.25 12.06
N TYR A 399 -10.30 -25.32 12.82
CA TYR A 399 -11.03 -24.36 13.64
C TYR A 399 -10.69 -22.92 13.23
N ASN A 400 -9.45 -22.50 13.48
CA ASN A 400 -9.02 -21.13 13.15
C ASN A 400 -7.81 -21.06 12.21
N LEU A 401 -7.07 -22.16 12.01
CA LEU A 401 -6.00 -22.19 11.01
C LEU A 401 -6.55 -22.30 9.59
N ILE A 402 -6.27 -21.29 8.76
CA ILE A 402 -6.59 -21.26 7.32
C ILE A 402 -5.42 -21.83 6.52
N GLU A 403 -4.24 -21.23 6.65
CA GLU A 403 -3.02 -21.63 5.94
C GLU A 403 -1.80 -21.22 6.75
N ALA A 404 -0.72 -21.98 6.66
CA ALA A 404 0.58 -21.58 7.17
C ALA A 404 1.65 -21.90 6.12
N GLY A 405 2.68 -21.07 6.06
CA GLY A 405 3.72 -21.25 5.07
C GLY A 405 4.78 -20.18 5.14
N ASN A 406 5.43 -20.01 4.01
CA ASN A 406 6.61 -19.20 3.87
C ASN A 406 6.52 -18.31 2.63
N TYR A 407 7.01 -17.08 2.75
CA TYR A 407 7.07 -16.09 1.69
C TYR A 407 8.50 -15.58 1.56
N GLN A 408 9.15 -15.97 0.47
CA GLN A 408 10.41 -15.37 0.07
C GLN A 408 10.13 -14.02 -0.57
N TYR A 409 10.75 -12.98 -0.03
CA TYR A 409 10.53 -11.61 -0.48
C TYR A 409 11.81 -11.00 -1.02
N ASP A 410 11.68 -10.23 -2.10
CA ASP A 410 12.82 -9.61 -2.77
C ASP A 410 13.21 -8.32 -2.04
N GLN A 411 14.52 -8.14 -1.85
CA GLN A 411 15.12 -6.93 -1.28
C GLN A 411 16.21 -6.37 -2.17
N TYR A 412 16.40 -6.93 -3.37
CA TYR A 412 17.31 -6.42 -4.36
C TYR A 412 16.56 -5.51 -5.33
N PRO A 413 17.03 -4.28 -5.58
CA PRO A 413 16.31 -3.34 -6.42
C PRO A 413 16.54 -3.65 -7.91
N ASN A 414 15.50 -4.10 -8.60
CA ASN A 414 15.58 -4.39 -10.04
C ASN A 414 14.97 -3.22 -10.85
N ALA A 415 15.82 -2.44 -11.53
CA ALA A 415 15.32 -1.39 -12.42
C ALA A 415 14.70 -2.00 -13.68
N THR A 416 13.40 -1.77 -13.88
CA THR A 416 12.66 -2.28 -15.03
C THR A 416 12.88 -1.40 -16.27
N ALA A 417 13.26 -2.04 -17.38
CA ALA A 417 13.44 -1.38 -18.67
C ALA A 417 12.10 -1.06 -19.34
N LEU A 418 12.09 0.00 -20.16
CA LEU A 418 11.05 0.19 -21.16
C LEU A 418 11.22 -0.84 -22.27
N ASN A 419 10.21 -1.67 -22.49
CA ASN A 419 10.20 -2.71 -23.49
C ASN A 419 8.94 -2.66 -24.36
N TYR A 420 8.99 -1.85 -25.41
CA TYR A 420 7.90 -1.65 -26.35
C TYR A 420 7.67 -2.84 -27.29
N THR A 421 8.54 -3.85 -27.28
CA THR A 421 8.27 -5.15 -27.94
C THR A 421 7.18 -5.94 -27.19
N ARG A 422 6.92 -5.60 -25.93
CA ARG A 422 5.83 -6.14 -25.13
C ARG A 422 4.62 -5.22 -25.19
N THR A 423 3.42 -5.80 -25.13
CA THR A 423 2.20 -5.01 -25.08
C THR A 423 2.04 -4.33 -23.72
N ALA A 424 1.55 -3.11 -23.69
CA ALA A 424 1.22 -2.39 -22.45
C ALA A 424 0.27 -3.21 -21.56
N ALA A 425 -0.71 -3.89 -22.20
CA ALA A 425 -1.67 -4.79 -21.57
C ALA A 425 -1.04 -5.94 -20.74
N SER A 426 0.20 -6.35 -21.06
CA SER A 426 0.91 -7.41 -20.32
C SER A 426 1.49 -7.00 -18.97
N GLY A 427 1.61 -5.69 -18.71
CA GLY A 427 2.34 -5.17 -17.55
C GLY A 427 3.86 -5.19 -17.68
N ARG A 428 4.40 -5.77 -18.77
CA ARG A 428 5.85 -5.99 -18.97
C ARG A 428 6.53 -4.98 -19.90
N SER A 429 5.83 -3.92 -20.29
CA SER A 429 6.38 -2.89 -21.18
C SER A 429 7.15 -1.79 -20.46
N GLY A 430 6.98 -1.65 -19.14
CA GLY A 430 7.45 -0.47 -18.39
C GLY A 430 6.70 0.83 -18.72
N ASP A 431 5.68 0.76 -19.59
CA ASP A 431 4.77 1.84 -19.96
C ASP A 431 3.34 1.29 -19.99
N ARG A 432 2.84 0.96 -18.80
CA ARG A 432 1.57 0.27 -18.59
C ARG A 432 0.36 0.92 -19.26
N TYR A 433 0.28 2.25 -19.25
CA TYR A 433 -0.80 3.02 -19.86
C TYR A 433 -0.48 3.56 -21.25
N ARG A 434 0.69 3.19 -21.80
CA ARG A 434 1.13 3.57 -23.15
C ARG A 434 1.06 5.09 -23.34
N ILE A 435 1.74 5.82 -22.47
CA ILE A 435 1.82 7.29 -22.59
C ILE A 435 2.75 7.70 -23.74
N ASP A 436 3.62 6.79 -24.19
CA ASP A 436 4.51 7.01 -25.33
C ASP A 436 4.16 6.10 -26.52
N SER A 437 4.61 6.49 -27.73
CA SER A 437 4.35 5.72 -28.95
C SER A 437 5.10 4.38 -28.98
N GLY A 438 6.24 4.31 -28.29
CA GLY A 438 7.13 3.14 -28.27
C GLY A 438 7.99 2.95 -29.52
N LYS A 439 7.98 3.96 -30.40
CA LYS A 439 8.73 4.02 -31.65
C LYS A 439 10.07 4.71 -31.44
N LYS A 440 11.12 4.23 -32.10
CA LYS A 440 12.49 4.74 -31.89
C LYS A 440 12.65 6.18 -32.36
N GLU A 441 12.00 6.54 -33.46
CA GLU A 441 11.99 7.88 -34.04
C GLU A 441 11.31 8.92 -33.13
N ASP A 442 10.47 8.49 -32.20
CA ASP A 442 9.80 9.34 -31.22
C ASP A 442 10.49 9.37 -29.85
N ALA A 443 11.66 8.76 -29.69
CA ALA A 443 12.38 8.68 -28.42
C ALA A 443 12.59 10.05 -27.73
N GLY A 444 12.77 11.12 -28.51
CA GLY A 444 12.91 12.49 -28.01
C GLY A 444 11.61 13.17 -27.57
N LYS A 445 10.45 12.54 -27.80
CA LYS A 445 9.11 13.09 -27.51
C LYS A 445 8.42 12.36 -26.35
N THR A 446 9.20 11.80 -25.43
CA THR A 446 8.68 11.05 -24.28
C THR A 446 7.83 11.93 -23.35
N ASN A 447 6.73 11.37 -22.87
CA ASN A 447 5.89 11.96 -21.83
C ASN A 447 6.34 11.59 -20.41
N PHE A 448 7.31 10.66 -20.26
CA PHE A 448 7.95 10.43 -18.97
C PHE A 448 8.75 11.66 -18.53
N ARG A 449 8.68 11.99 -17.24
CA ARG A 449 9.39 13.13 -16.64
C ARG A 449 10.26 12.65 -15.49
N GLY A 450 11.58 12.60 -15.71
CA GLY A 450 12.54 12.13 -14.72
C GLY A 450 12.57 10.61 -14.53
N TYR A 451 13.22 10.18 -13.45
CA TYR A 451 13.49 8.76 -13.15
C TYR A 451 13.20 8.44 -11.69
N PHE A 452 12.88 7.17 -11.43
CA PHE A 452 12.85 6.60 -10.10
C PHE A 452 14.11 5.75 -9.88
N LEU A 453 14.94 6.16 -8.92
CA LEU A 453 16.14 5.44 -8.49
C LEU A 453 15.72 4.34 -7.51
N VAL A 454 15.53 3.13 -8.04
CA VAL A 454 14.96 2.01 -7.29
C VAL A 454 15.86 1.55 -6.15
N ASP A 455 17.17 1.80 -6.23
CA ASP A 455 18.18 1.46 -5.23
C ASP A 455 18.30 2.50 -4.10
N GLU A 456 17.79 3.71 -4.29
CA GLU A 456 17.76 4.77 -3.28
C GLU A 456 16.35 5.06 -2.74
N GLY A 457 15.30 4.61 -3.44
CA GLY A 457 13.92 5.01 -3.12
C GLY A 457 13.66 6.49 -3.36
N ARG A 458 14.37 7.09 -4.33
CA ARG A 458 14.30 8.53 -4.65
C ARG A 458 13.98 8.80 -6.11
N LEU A 459 13.54 10.01 -6.38
CA LEU A 459 13.04 10.52 -7.65
C LEU A 459 14.01 11.57 -8.20
N LEU A 460 14.60 11.26 -9.35
CA LEU A 460 15.57 12.10 -10.04
C LEU A 460 14.87 12.96 -11.08
N ASP A 461 14.90 14.28 -10.87
CA ASP A 461 14.30 15.29 -11.76
C ASP A 461 12.85 14.95 -12.16
N TYR A 462 12.10 14.34 -11.23
CA TYR A 462 10.78 13.80 -11.48
C TYR A 462 9.69 14.87 -11.37
N SER A 463 8.71 14.75 -12.25
CA SER A 463 7.37 15.33 -12.07
C SER A 463 6.33 14.32 -12.59
N HIS A 464 5.07 14.46 -12.20
CA HIS A 464 4.03 13.63 -12.81
C HIS A 464 3.94 13.93 -14.32
N PRO A 465 3.73 12.92 -15.18
CA PRO A 465 3.43 13.17 -16.59
C PRO A 465 2.25 14.13 -16.73
N ASP A 466 2.37 15.08 -17.66
CA ASP A 466 1.37 16.11 -17.84
C ASP A 466 0.05 15.52 -18.38
N SER A 467 -1.06 15.86 -17.73
CA SER A 467 -2.38 15.33 -18.08
C SER A 467 -2.81 15.75 -19.48
N GLN A 468 -2.46 16.96 -19.95
CA GLN A 468 -2.81 17.41 -21.30
C GLN A 468 -2.00 16.67 -22.36
N SER A 469 -0.68 16.54 -22.14
CA SER A 469 0.25 15.84 -23.02
C SER A 469 -0.09 14.35 -23.17
N THR A 470 -0.60 13.75 -22.09
CA THR A 470 -1.08 12.35 -22.08
C THR A 470 -2.56 12.18 -22.43
N LYS A 471 -3.25 13.25 -22.87
CA LYS A 471 -4.68 13.23 -23.24
C LYS A 471 -5.61 12.72 -22.12
N GLY A 472 -5.30 13.04 -20.87
CA GLY A 472 -6.07 12.64 -19.69
C GLY A 472 -5.86 11.20 -19.24
N VAL A 473 -4.92 10.47 -19.86
CA VAL A 473 -4.56 9.09 -19.46
C VAL A 473 -4.00 9.07 -18.04
N ILE A 474 -3.18 10.06 -17.69
CA ILE A 474 -2.62 10.22 -16.35
C ILE A 474 -3.45 11.23 -15.58
N LYS A 475 -3.90 10.80 -14.39
CA LYS A 475 -4.58 11.62 -13.41
C LYS A 475 -3.74 11.67 -12.14
N VAL A 476 -3.70 12.82 -11.49
CA VAL A 476 -2.94 13.07 -10.26
C VAL A 476 -3.90 13.57 -9.18
N SER A 477 -3.84 13.01 -7.99
CA SER A 477 -4.65 13.43 -6.84
C SER A 477 -3.92 13.16 -5.53
N GLY A 478 -4.63 13.20 -4.40
CA GLY A 478 -4.05 12.95 -3.07
C GLY A 478 -3.52 14.22 -2.39
N LEU A 479 -2.58 14.02 -1.47
CA LEU A 479 -2.01 15.07 -0.64
C LEU A 479 -1.19 16.07 -1.46
N ALA A 480 -1.29 17.35 -1.10
CA ALA A 480 -0.78 18.47 -1.89
C ALA A 480 0.73 18.47 -2.09
N ASP A 481 1.48 17.92 -1.12
CA ASP A 481 2.95 17.85 -1.09
C ASP A 481 3.54 17.02 -2.23
N PHE A 482 2.74 16.13 -2.84
CA PHE A 482 3.15 15.33 -4.00
C PHE A 482 2.26 15.47 -5.24
N ARG A 483 1.29 16.40 -5.25
CA ARG A 483 0.50 16.68 -6.45
C ARG A 483 1.27 17.55 -7.45
N ASN A 484 1.92 18.59 -6.92
CA ASN A 484 2.58 19.63 -7.73
C ASN A 484 4.09 19.73 -7.47
N SER A 485 4.62 18.90 -6.58
CA SER A 485 6.02 18.92 -6.13
C SER A 485 6.49 17.52 -5.77
N VAL A 486 7.79 17.35 -5.56
CA VAL A 486 8.38 16.13 -4.97
C VAL A 486 8.92 16.49 -3.58
N PRO A 487 8.52 15.80 -2.49
CA PRO A 487 9.09 16.00 -1.16
C PRO A 487 10.62 15.90 -1.19
N GLU A 488 11.29 16.77 -0.44
CA GLU A 488 12.76 16.87 -0.44
C GLU A 488 13.44 15.53 -0.17
N PHE A 489 12.93 14.73 0.77
CA PHE A 489 13.50 13.43 1.10
C PHE A 489 13.40 12.41 -0.05
N LEU A 490 12.42 12.58 -0.97
CA LEU A 490 12.31 11.78 -2.19
C LEU A 490 13.11 12.39 -3.33
N ALA A 491 13.42 13.68 -3.32
CA ALA A 491 14.04 14.34 -4.46
C ALA A 491 15.55 14.04 -4.54
N THR A 492 16.07 13.98 -5.77
CA THR A 492 17.51 13.93 -6.03
C THR A 492 17.86 14.47 -7.39
N THR A 493 19.15 14.74 -7.60
CA THR A 493 19.75 15.01 -8.91
C THR A 493 20.98 14.12 -9.14
N GLY A 494 21.68 14.28 -10.26
CA GLY A 494 23.01 13.71 -10.50
C GLY A 494 23.05 12.54 -11.50
N ALA A 495 24.19 11.85 -11.56
CA ALA A 495 24.39 10.73 -12.48
C ALA A 495 23.56 9.49 -12.08
N HIS A 496 23.10 8.73 -13.06
CA HIS A 496 22.32 7.51 -12.87
C HIS A 496 22.53 6.53 -14.05
N ASN A 497 22.03 5.31 -13.92
CA ASN A 497 22.21 4.23 -14.89
C ASN A 497 20.85 3.67 -15.31
N PRO A 498 20.19 4.22 -16.35
CA PRO A 498 18.90 3.72 -16.78
C PRO A 498 19.09 2.44 -17.62
N PRO A 499 18.22 1.43 -17.51
CA PRO A 499 18.23 0.29 -18.41
C PRO A 499 18.02 0.72 -19.86
N GLU A 500 18.56 -0.07 -20.79
CA GLU A 500 18.38 0.16 -22.23
C GLU A 500 16.90 0.02 -22.63
N ILE A 501 16.42 0.95 -23.45
CA ILE A 501 15.05 0.90 -24.00
C ILE A 501 15.01 -0.04 -25.19
N GLN A 502 14.06 -0.97 -25.20
CA GLN A 502 13.76 -1.82 -26.35
C GLN A 502 12.57 -1.22 -27.11
N TYR A 503 12.82 -0.66 -28.29
CA TYR A 503 11.79 -0.11 -29.17
C TYR A 503 11.14 -1.20 -30.03
N GLN A 504 9.95 -0.92 -30.57
CA GLN A 504 9.37 -1.77 -31.61
C GLN A 504 10.28 -1.78 -32.85
N ALA A 505 10.47 -2.94 -33.46
CA ALA A 505 11.12 -3.01 -34.76
C ALA A 505 10.27 -2.24 -35.77
N GLU A 506 10.90 -1.42 -36.62
CA GLU A 506 10.23 -0.86 -37.79
C GLU A 506 9.72 -2.04 -38.63
N GLN A 507 8.41 -2.10 -38.88
CA GLN A 507 7.94 -2.90 -40.00
C GLN A 507 8.49 -2.21 -41.24
N GLU A 508 9.57 -2.74 -41.81
CA GLU A 508 9.95 -2.44 -43.18
C GLU A 508 8.73 -2.76 -44.04
N ASN A 509 7.99 -1.71 -44.43
CA ASN A 509 6.94 -1.84 -45.42
C ASN A 509 7.61 -2.37 -46.68
N GLY A 510 7.42 -3.67 -46.92
CA GLY A 510 7.88 -4.35 -48.11
C GLY A 510 7.30 -3.69 -49.35
N VAL A 511 8.06 -2.76 -49.91
CA VAL A 511 8.13 -2.54 -51.35
C VAL A 511 8.75 -3.82 -51.90
N GLY A 512 7.91 -4.76 -52.35
CA GLY A 512 8.35 -6.08 -52.75
C GLY A 512 7.28 -6.88 -53.49
N GLY A 513 6.93 -6.43 -54.70
CA GLY A 513 6.59 -7.30 -55.82
C GLY A 513 5.22 -8.01 -55.82
N ARG A 514 4.29 -7.45 -56.60
CA ARG A 514 3.62 -8.22 -57.64
C ARG A 514 3.77 -7.50 -58.96
#